data_AF-A0A077QQE9-F1
#
_entry.id   AF-A0A077QQE9-F1
#
_cell.length_a   1.000
_cell.length_b   1.000
_cell.length_c   1.000
_cell.angle_alpha   90.00
_cell.angle_beta   90.00
_cell.angle_gamma   90.00
#
_symmetry.space_group_name_H-M   'P 1'
#
loop_
_entity.id
_entity.type
_entity.pdbx_description
1 polymer ?
#
loop_
_entity_poly.entity_id
_entity_poly.type
_entity_poly.pdbx_seq_one_letter_code
_entity_poly.pdbx_strand_id
1 'polypeptide(L)'
;MTEPNYEAIGRCKFLKEKIAELIIQRGGHIEKLNHEIMRLQKYTYLRTGFIPKFDINYMHKLLERITAVDNELVQTVNEFNSYCQDAGEPPIEFRLSPCNSDCEYGRADVVIGMD
;
A
#
# COMPACT_ATOMS: atom_id res chain seq x y z
N MET A 1 -14.90 33.20 -14.57
CA MET A 1 -14.37 31.85 -14.78
C MET A 1 -12.86 31.98 -14.68
N THR A 2 -12.26 31.35 -13.67
CA THR A 2 -10.80 31.23 -13.59
C THR A 2 -10.32 30.35 -14.73
N GLU A 3 -9.23 30.74 -15.40
CA GLU A 3 -8.64 29.93 -16.47
C GLU A 3 -8.22 28.55 -15.92
N PRO A 4 -8.40 27.46 -16.70
CA PRO A 4 -8.00 26.14 -16.27
C PRO A 4 -6.48 26.06 -16.05
N ASN A 5 -6.07 25.52 -14.89
CA ASN A 5 -4.65 25.29 -14.59
C ASN A 5 -4.16 24.01 -15.29
N TYR A 6 -3.70 24.17 -16.54
CA TYR A 6 -3.22 23.05 -17.37
C TYR A 6 -2.02 22.30 -16.77
N GLU A 7 -1.18 22.98 -15.98
CA GLU A 7 -0.07 22.32 -15.27
C GLU A 7 -0.59 21.36 -14.20
N ALA A 8 -1.50 21.84 -13.34
CA ALA A 8 -2.12 21.03 -12.29
C ALA A 8 -2.86 19.82 -12.89
N ILE A 9 -3.58 20.02 -14.00
CA ILE A 9 -4.26 18.94 -14.74
C ILE A 9 -3.25 17.90 -15.24
N GLY A 10 -2.16 18.34 -15.87
CA GLY A 10 -1.11 17.46 -16.37
C GLY A 10 -0.43 16.66 -15.27
N ARG A 11 -0.09 17.32 -14.15
CA ARG A 11 0.49 16.69 -12.95
C ARG A 11 -0.45 15.65 -12.36
N CYS A 12 -1.72 16.00 -12.18
CA CYS A 12 -2.73 15.08 -11.64
C CYS A 12 -2.90 13.83 -12.51
N LYS A 13 -2.87 13.98 -13.85
CA LYS A 13 -2.93 12.83 -14.76
C LYS A 13 -1.75 11.88 -14.58
N PHE A 14 -0.52 12.42 -14.59
CA PHE A 14 0.69 11.63 -14.40
C PHE A 14 0.71 10.92 -13.03
N LEU A 15 0.35 11.65 -11.97
CA LEU A 15 0.33 11.10 -10.61
C LEU A 15 -0.73 10.00 -10.45
N LYS A 16 -1.90 10.11 -11.10
CA LYS A 16 -2.91 9.03 -11.12
C LYS A 16 -2.38 7.75 -11.77
N GLU A 17 -1.65 7.87 -12.88
CA GLU A 17 -1.03 6.72 -13.55
C GLU A 17 -0.01 6.05 -12.61
N LYS A 18 0.86 6.85 -11.96
CA LYS A 18 1.83 6.35 -10.97
C LYS A 18 1.16 5.70 -9.76
N ILE A 19 0.09 6.28 -9.23
CA ILE A 19 -0.68 5.72 -8.11
C ILE A 19 -1.23 4.34 -8.48
N ALA A 20 -1.78 4.17 -9.69
CA ALA A 20 -2.29 2.88 -10.17
C ALA A 20 -1.18 1.82 -10.24
N GLU A 21 -0.01 2.17 -10.76
CA GLU A 21 1.16 1.28 -10.81
C GLU A 21 1.60 0.85 -9.41
N LEU A 22 1.71 1.79 -8.47
CA LEU A 22 2.11 1.52 -7.09
C LEU A 22 1.11 0.61 -6.37
N ILE A 23 -0.20 0.77 -6.62
CA ILE A 23 -1.23 -0.13 -6.08
C ILE A 23 -1.03 -1.56 -6.58
N ILE A 24 -0.75 -1.74 -7.89
CA ILE A 24 -0.47 -3.05 -8.49
C ILE A 24 0.80 -3.65 -7.88
N GLN A 25 1.88 -2.87 -7.75
CA GLN A 25 3.14 -3.32 -7.16
C GLN A 25 2.96 -3.76 -5.71
N ARG A 26 2.26 -2.95 -4.89
CA ARG A 26 1.95 -3.28 -3.50
C ARG A 26 1.15 -4.58 -3.41
N GLY A 27 0.14 -4.74 -4.28
CA GLY A 27 -0.64 -5.98 -4.40
C GLY A 27 0.25 -7.20 -4.69
N GLY A 28 1.14 -7.11 -5.68
CA GLY A 28 2.06 -8.20 -6.02
C GLY A 28 3.05 -8.56 -4.91
N HIS A 29 3.44 -7.60 -4.06
CA HIS A 29 4.25 -7.90 -2.88
C HIS A 29 3.44 -8.59 -1.77
N ILE A 30 2.20 -8.14 -1.53
CA ILE A 30 1.27 -8.78 -0.59
C ILE A 30 0.96 -10.23 -1.00
N GLU A 31 0.76 -10.49 -2.30
CA GLU A 31 0.53 -11.86 -2.79
C GLU A 31 1.70 -12.79 -2.51
N LYS A 32 2.94 -12.31 -2.63
CA LYS A 32 4.14 -13.09 -2.29
C LYS A 32 4.18 -13.43 -0.80
N LEU A 33 3.84 -12.47 0.07
CA LEU A 33 3.72 -12.69 1.51
C LEU A 33 2.63 -13.74 1.82
N ASN A 34 1.46 -13.61 1.20
CA ASN A 34 0.36 -14.56 1.34
C ASN A 34 0.75 -15.97 0.88
N HIS A 35 1.47 -16.09 -0.25
CA HIS A 35 1.97 -17.39 -0.71
C HIS A 35 2.88 -18.07 0.31
N GLU A 36 3.78 -17.33 0.96
CA GLU A 36 4.66 -17.87 1.99
C GLU A 36 3.89 -18.31 3.23
N ILE A 37 2.92 -17.51 3.67
CA ILE A 37 2.02 -17.87 4.78
C ILE A 37 1.25 -19.15 4.43
N MET A 38 0.67 -19.24 3.24
CA MET A 38 -0.06 -20.42 2.79
C MET A 38 0.86 -21.65 2.66
N ARG A 39 2.12 -21.48 2.23
CA ARG A 39 3.11 -22.56 2.21
C ARG A 39 3.36 -23.11 3.61
N LEU A 40 3.45 -22.24 4.61
CA LEU A 40 3.65 -22.65 6.00
C LEU A 40 2.40 -23.35 6.58
N GLN A 41 1.20 -22.87 6.24
CA GLN A 41 -0.07 -23.39 6.76
C GLN A 41 -0.53 -24.70 6.10
N LYS A 42 -0.40 -24.81 4.77
CA LYS A 42 -0.96 -25.94 3.99
C LYS A 42 -0.09 -27.20 4.04
N TYR A 43 1.09 -27.15 4.67
CA TYR A 43 1.98 -28.29 4.72
C TYR A 43 1.56 -29.29 5.80
N THR A 44 1.12 -30.46 5.38
CA THR A 44 0.81 -31.57 6.29
C THR A 44 2.04 -32.45 6.45
N TYR A 45 2.71 -32.38 7.60
CA TYR A 45 3.93 -33.15 7.91
C TYR A 45 3.77 -34.67 7.66
N LEU A 46 2.55 -35.18 7.86
CA LEU A 46 2.21 -36.60 7.74
C LEU A 46 2.42 -37.19 6.34
N ARG A 47 2.50 -36.37 5.29
CA ARG A 47 2.53 -36.86 3.91
C ARG A 47 3.91 -36.77 3.24
N THR A 48 4.81 -35.95 3.76
CA THR A 48 6.08 -35.61 3.10
C THR A 48 7.30 -35.91 3.98
N GLY A 49 7.14 -36.04 5.30
CA GLY A 49 8.28 -36.16 6.22
C GLY A 49 9.09 -34.86 6.38
N PHE A 50 8.64 -33.76 5.78
CA PHE A 50 9.28 -32.45 5.87
C PHE A 50 8.38 -31.45 6.60
N ILE A 51 8.98 -30.71 7.53
CA ILE A 51 8.36 -29.55 8.19
C ILE A 51 8.94 -28.30 7.52
N PRO A 52 8.12 -27.44 6.88
CA PRO A 52 8.61 -26.20 6.32
C PRO A 52 9.23 -25.33 7.40
N LYS A 53 10.45 -24.88 7.14
CA LYS A 53 11.12 -23.94 8.03
C LYS A 53 10.48 -22.56 7.86
N PHE A 54 10.19 -21.91 8.98
CA PHE A 54 9.88 -20.49 9.01
C PHE A 54 11.16 -19.68 8.76
N ASP A 55 11.23 -19.00 7.62
CA ASP A 55 12.32 -18.09 7.30
C ASP A 55 11.92 -16.66 7.67
N ILE A 56 12.20 -16.27 8.91
CA ILE A 56 11.90 -14.94 9.44
C ILE A 56 12.57 -13.82 8.62
N ASN A 57 13.79 -14.06 8.11
CA ASN A 57 14.53 -13.06 7.35
C ASN A 57 13.86 -12.83 6.00
N TYR A 58 13.35 -13.89 5.38
CA TYR A 58 12.59 -13.75 4.14
C TYR A 58 11.27 -13.01 4.37
N MET A 59 10.55 -13.33 5.44
CA MET A 59 9.31 -12.63 5.81
C MET A 59 9.53 -11.13 6.05
N HIS A 60 10.59 -10.76 6.79
CA HIS A 60 10.95 -9.35 6.99
C HIS A 60 11.26 -8.65 5.66
N LYS A 61 12.02 -9.28 4.76
CA LYS A 61 12.30 -8.70 3.43
C LYS A 61 11.03 -8.48 2.59
N LEU A 62 10.03 -9.37 2.72
CA LEU A 62 8.75 -9.18 2.04
C LEU A 62 7.99 -8.00 2.63
N LEU A 63 7.96 -7.87 3.96
CA LEU A 63 7.35 -6.73 4.64
C LEU A 63 8.05 -5.41 4.29
N GLU A 64 9.38 -5.37 4.31
CA GLU A 64 10.16 -4.19 3.90
C GLU A 64 9.81 -3.71 2.50
N ARG A 65 9.63 -4.63 1.54
CA ARG A 65 9.22 -4.30 0.17
C ARG A 65 7.80 -3.74 0.10
N ILE A 66 6.88 -4.31 0.89
CA ILE A 66 5.51 -3.77 1.00
C ILE A 66 5.56 -2.35 1.55
N THR A 67 6.27 -2.14 2.66
CA THR A 67 6.42 -0.83 3.30
C THR A 67 7.08 0.20 2.37
N ALA A 68 8.10 -0.18 1.60
CA ALA A 68 8.74 0.73 0.66
C ALA A 68 7.77 1.25 -0.41
N VAL A 69 6.99 0.35 -1.03
CA VAL A 69 5.99 0.75 -2.04
C VAL A 69 4.83 1.52 -1.40
N ASP A 70 4.42 1.16 -0.20
CA ASP A 70 3.35 1.85 0.51
C ASP A 70 3.75 3.29 0.89
N ASN A 71 4.98 3.50 1.34
CA ASN A 71 5.52 4.84 1.61
C ASN A 71 5.54 5.69 0.33
N GLU A 72 5.99 5.13 -0.79
CA GLU A 72 5.99 5.85 -2.07
C GLU A 72 4.56 6.17 -2.54
N LEU A 73 3.61 5.26 -2.31
CA LEU A 73 2.20 5.48 -2.61
C LEU A 73 1.63 6.63 -1.77
N VAL A 74 1.91 6.68 -0.46
CA VAL A 74 1.50 7.78 0.42
C VAL A 74 2.07 9.11 -0.07
N GLN A 75 3.37 9.15 -0.38
CA GLN A 75 4.01 10.35 -0.90
C GLN A 75 3.38 10.82 -2.22
N THR A 76 3.14 9.91 -3.15
CA THR A 76 2.54 10.22 -4.46
C THR A 76 1.09 10.72 -4.32
N VAL A 77 0.32 10.14 -3.40
CA VAL A 77 -1.05 10.60 -3.09
C VAL A 77 -1.04 11.99 -2.45
N ASN A 78 -0.10 12.27 -1.54
CA ASN A 78 0.05 13.59 -0.94
C ASN A 78 0.43 14.65 -1.99
N GLU A 79 1.34 14.30 -2.91
CA GLU A 79 1.68 15.18 -4.04
C GLU A 79 0.45 15.42 -4.91
N PHE A 80 -0.30 14.38 -5.28
CA PHE A 80 -1.54 14.52 -6.04
C PHE A 80 -2.54 15.46 -5.35
N ASN A 81 -2.76 15.27 -4.05
CA ASN A 81 -3.69 16.09 -3.27
C ASN A 81 -3.26 17.56 -3.18
N SER A 82 -1.98 17.87 -3.34
CA SER A 82 -1.50 19.26 -3.40
C SER A 82 -1.87 20.00 -4.71
N TYR A 83 -2.14 19.26 -5.80
CA TYR A 83 -2.52 19.82 -7.10
C TYR A 83 -4.01 19.64 -7.44
N CYS A 84 -4.72 18.74 -6.75
CA CYS A 84 -6.04 18.28 -7.20
C CYS A 84 -7.10 19.39 -7.22
N GLN A 85 -7.05 20.33 -6.27
CA GLN A 85 -7.97 21.46 -6.23
C GLN A 85 -7.84 22.35 -7.47
N ASP A 86 -6.62 22.68 -7.87
CA ASP A 86 -6.34 23.51 -9.05
C ASP A 86 -6.64 22.77 -10.36
N ALA A 87 -6.59 21.43 -10.34
CA ALA A 87 -6.96 20.57 -11.45
C ALA A 87 -8.48 20.30 -11.55
N GLY A 88 -9.28 20.72 -10.55
CA GLY A 88 -10.72 20.40 -10.49
C GLY A 88 -11.00 18.92 -10.18
N GLU A 89 -10.08 18.25 -9.51
CA GLU A 89 -10.12 16.83 -9.17
C GLU A 89 -10.33 16.65 -7.65
N PRO A 90 -11.08 15.63 -7.21
CA PRO A 90 -11.25 15.34 -5.78
C PRO A 90 -9.96 14.77 -5.17
N PRO A 91 -9.68 15.05 -3.88
CA PRO A 91 -8.56 14.44 -3.18
C PRO A 91 -8.78 12.94 -2.97
N ILE A 92 -7.68 12.22 -2.79
CA ILE A 92 -7.64 10.78 -2.50
C ILE A 92 -7.35 10.57 -1.01
N GLU A 93 -8.13 9.70 -0.36
CA GLU A 93 -7.97 9.34 1.04
C GLU A 93 -7.59 7.86 1.19
N PHE A 94 -6.70 7.56 2.13
CA PHE A 94 -6.48 6.19 2.60
C PHE A 94 -7.58 5.82 3.59
N ARG A 95 -8.26 4.70 3.34
CA ARG A 95 -9.27 4.16 4.24
C ARG A 95 -8.93 2.72 4.59
N LEU A 96 -9.01 2.42 5.87
CA LEU A 96 -9.07 1.03 6.32
C LEU A 96 -10.47 0.49 6.02
N SER A 97 -10.56 -0.73 5.49
CA SER A 97 -11.85 -1.41 5.45
C SER A 97 -12.39 -1.54 6.87
N PRO A 98 -13.70 -1.32 7.11
CA PRO A 98 -14.28 -1.51 8.43
C PRO A 98 -14.01 -2.95 8.88
N CYS A 99 -13.24 -3.10 9.95
CA CYS A 99 -12.95 -4.39 10.54
C CYS A 99 -14.18 -4.94 11.27
N ASN A 100 -14.46 -6.22 11.11
CA ASN A 100 -15.36 -6.94 12.00
C ASN A 100 -14.59 -7.25 13.30
N SER A 101 -14.81 -6.41 14.32
CA SER A 101 -14.57 -6.56 15.77
C SER A 101 -13.24 -7.07 16.37
N ASP A 102 -12.34 -7.74 15.63
CA ASP A 102 -11.19 -8.42 16.25
C ASP A 102 -9.82 -7.85 15.83
N CYS A 103 -9.81 -6.71 15.14
CA CYS A 103 -8.58 -6.03 14.78
C CYS A 103 -8.06 -5.23 15.99
N GLU A 104 -7.10 -5.80 16.73
CA GLU A 104 -6.23 -5.04 17.63
C GLU A 104 -5.30 -4.15 16.79
N TYR A 105 -5.85 -3.09 16.17
CA TYR A 105 -5.03 -1.94 15.76
C TYR A 105 -4.59 -1.25 17.04
N GLY A 106 -3.46 -1.70 17.60
CA GLY A 106 -2.78 -1.01 18.68
C GLY A 106 -2.53 0.44 18.27
N ARG A 107 -3.03 1.36 19.09
CA ARG A 107 -2.81 2.81 19.04
C ARG A 107 -1.40 3.15 18.54
N ALA A 108 -1.30 3.53 17.28
CA ALA A 108 -0.21 4.36 16.79
C ALA A 108 -0.89 5.57 16.17
N ASP A 109 -0.96 6.63 16.98
CA ASP A 109 -1.56 7.90 16.65
C ASP A 109 -1.06 8.41 15.29
N VAL A 110 -2.03 8.86 14.49
CA VAL A 110 -1.97 10.03 13.61
C VAL A 110 -0.56 10.62 13.45
N VAL A 111 0.13 10.28 12.36
CA VAL A 111 1.20 11.15 11.84
C VAL A 111 0.57 12.03 10.76
N ILE A 112 -0.18 13.05 11.19
CA ILE A 112 -0.32 14.28 10.40
C ILE A 112 0.99 15.03 10.63
N GLY A 113 1.95 14.87 9.72
CA GLY A 113 3.11 15.74 9.65
C GLY A 113 2.69 17.03 8.97
N MET A 114 2.29 18.02 9.76
CA MET A 114 2.40 19.44 9.40
C MET A 114 3.61 19.97 10.16
N ASP A 115 4.64 20.35 9.41
CA ASP A 115 5.49 21.54 9.61
C ASP A 115 6.33 21.77 8.34
#